data_AF-A0A2V3JFH2-F1
#
_entry.id   AF-A0A2V3JFH2-F1
#
_cell.length_a   1.000
_cell.length_b   1.000
_cell.length_c   1.000
_cell.angle_alpha   90.00
_cell.angle_beta   90.00
_cell.angle_gamma   90.00
#
_symmetry.space_group_name_H-M   'P 1'
#
loop_
_entity.id
_entity.type
_entity.pdbx_description
1 polymer ?
#
loop_
_entity_poly.entity_id
_entity_poly.type
_entity_poly.pdbx_seq_one_letter_code
_entity_poly.pdbx_strand_id
1 'polypeptide(L)' 'RMMKLRQKISGTFRTAIGADVFCGIRGYISTVRKNGCHVLDAIQDAIRGDPYIPSGCVGE' A
#
# COMPACT_ATOMS: atom_id res chain seq x y z
N ARG A 1 -9.02 -14.87 -3.80
CA ARG A 1 -8.24 -16.09 -4.11
C ARG A 1 -6.79 -15.69 -4.41
N MET A 2 -5.78 -16.54 -4.14
CA MET A 2 -4.31 -16.30 -4.22
C MET A 2 -3.55 -16.15 -2.87
N MET A 3 -4.14 -16.56 -1.73
CA MET A 3 -3.45 -16.45 -0.43
C MET A 3 -2.18 -17.32 -0.35
N LYS A 4 -2.24 -18.57 -0.83
CA LYS A 4 -1.08 -19.48 -0.80
C LYS A 4 0.07 -19.04 -1.71
N LEU A 5 -0.21 -18.47 -2.88
CA LEU A 5 0.86 -17.97 -3.78
C LEU A 5 1.57 -16.77 -3.14
N ARG A 6 0.83 -15.89 -2.45
CA ARG A 6 1.40 -14.74 -1.74
C ARG A 6 2.28 -15.17 -0.57
N GLN A 7 1.85 -16.18 0.21
CA GLN A 7 2.70 -16.82 1.22
C GLN A 7 3.96 -17.44 0.62
N LYS A 8 3.88 -18.01 -0.59
CA LYS A 8 5.01 -18.69 -1.24
C LYS A 8 6.03 -17.71 -1.83
N ILE A 9 5.57 -16.61 -2.43
CA ILE A 9 6.44 -15.63 -3.10
C ILE A 9 7.04 -14.64 -2.11
N SER A 10 6.24 -14.10 -1.18
CA SER A 10 6.69 -13.02 -0.31
C SER A 10 6.80 -13.38 1.17
N GLY A 11 6.40 -14.61 1.58
CA GLY A 11 6.42 -15.04 2.99
C GLY A 11 5.46 -14.27 3.91
N THR A 12 4.85 -13.21 3.40
CA THR A 12 4.15 -12.14 4.10
C THR A 12 3.03 -12.61 5.01
N PHE A 13 2.16 -13.51 4.56
CA PHE A 13 1.05 -14.00 5.40
C PHE A 13 1.43 -15.22 6.26
N ARG A 14 2.71 -15.42 6.55
CA ARG A 14 3.16 -16.37 7.58
C ARG A 14 3.28 -15.71 8.95
N THR A 15 3.42 -14.38 9.00
CA THR A 15 3.53 -13.59 10.23
C THR A 15 2.50 -12.46 10.21
N ALA A 16 2.02 -12.05 11.38
CA ALA A 16 1.11 -10.91 11.49
C ALA A 16 1.75 -9.62 10.99
N ILE A 17 3.04 -9.41 11.30
CA ILE A 17 3.82 -8.25 10.84
C ILE A 17 3.88 -8.20 9.31
N GLY A 18 4.17 -9.32 8.66
CA GLY A 18 4.20 -9.36 7.20
C GLY A 18 2.82 -9.03 6.61
N ALA A 19 1.76 -9.62 7.18
CA ALA A 19 0.39 -9.36 6.75
C ALA A 19 0.01 -7.87 6.87
N ASP A 20 0.43 -7.21 7.95
CA ASP A 20 0.20 -5.79 8.20
C ASP A 20 0.92 -4.89 7.19
N VAL A 21 2.24 -5.08 7.01
CA VAL A 21 3.04 -4.36 6.01
C VAL A 21 2.42 -4.50 4.63
N PHE A 22 1.98 -5.70 4.28
CA PHE A 22 1.32 -5.94 3.00
C PHE A 22 -0.02 -5.23 2.86
N CYS A 23 -0.82 -5.23 3.92
CA CYS A 23 -2.07 -4.48 3.96
C CYS A 23 -1.81 -2.99 3.76
N GLY A 24 -0.79 -2.43 4.43
CA GLY A 24 -0.37 -1.04 4.29
C GLY A 24 0.01 -0.68 2.86
N ILE A 25 0.92 -1.45 2.24
CA ILE A 25 1.36 -1.22 0.85
C ILE A 25 0.17 -1.30 -0.12
N ARG A 26 -0.67 -2.32 0.00
CA ARG A 26 -1.82 -2.49 -0.90
C ARG A 26 -2.88 -1.41 -0.66
N GLY A 27 -3.09 -1.00 0.58
CA GLY A 27 -3.98 0.08 0.98
C GLY A 27 -3.55 1.40 0.35
N TYR A 28 -2.27 1.76 0.49
CA TYR A 28 -1.68 2.95 -0.12
C TYR A 28 -1.85 2.96 -1.65
N ILE A 29 -1.48 1.87 -2.33
CA ILE A 29 -1.66 1.75 -3.79
C ILE A 29 -3.14 1.89 -4.17
N SER A 30 -4.04 1.28 -3.41
CA SER A 30 -5.48 1.41 -3.66
C SER A 30 -5.97 2.85 -3.49
N THR A 31 -5.47 3.58 -2.50
CA THR A 31 -5.78 5.00 -2.29
C THR A 31 -5.33 5.83 -3.49
N VAL A 32 -4.05 5.73 -3.87
CA VAL A 32 -3.49 6.45 -5.03
C VAL A 32 -4.29 6.17 -6.30
N ARG A 33 -4.63 4.90 -6.55
CA ARG A 33 -5.43 4.50 -7.73
C ARG A 33 -6.85 5.08 -7.72
N LYS A 34 -7.51 5.12 -6.56
CA LYS A 34 -8.87 5.67 -6.43
C LYS A 34 -8.90 7.17 -6.71
N ASN A 35 -7.81 7.85 -6.40
CA ASN A 35 -7.66 9.28 -6.61
C ASN A 35 -7.15 9.65 -8.02
N GLY A 36 -7.02 8.66 -8.92
CA GLY A 36 -6.58 8.91 -10.30
C GLY A 36 -5.09 9.22 -10.45
N CYS A 37 -4.30 9.04 -9.40
CA CYS A 37 -2.87 9.33 -9.39
C CYS A 37 -2.05 8.16 -9.95
N HIS A 38 -0.89 8.47 -10.53
CA HIS A 38 0.05 7.46 -11.02
C HIS A 38 0.71 6.72 -9.85
N VAL A 39 0.50 5.41 -9.78
CA VAL A 39 0.98 4.57 -8.67
C VAL A 39 2.50 4.60 -8.52
N LEU A 40 3.24 4.54 -9.63
CA LEU A 40 4.71 4.52 -9.59
C LEU A 40 5.27 5.85 -9.07
N ASP A 41 4.64 6.95 -9.47
CA ASP A 41 5.01 8.31 -9.04
C ASP A 41 4.79 8.46 -7.53
N ALA A 42 3.60 8.11 -7.05
CA ALA A 42 3.27 8.15 -5.62
C ALA A 42 4.12 7.19 -4.77
N ILE A 43 4.58 6.05 -5.32
CA ILE A 43 5.54 5.17 -4.64
C ILE A 43 6.91 5.85 -4.59
N GLN A 44 7.33 6.49 -5.67
CA GLN A 44 8.60 7.19 -5.73
C GLN A 44 8.64 8.35 -4.73
N ASP A 45 7.56 9.12 -4.61
CA ASP A 45 7.48 10.22 -3.65
C ASP A 45 7.39 9.71 -2.21
N ALA A 46 6.66 8.61 -1.96
CA ALA A 46 6.68 7.95 -0.65
C ALA A 46 8.07 7.47 -0.23
N ILE A 47 8.90 6.99 -1.17
CA ILE A 47 10.30 6.61 -0.90
C ILE A 47 11.18 7.85 -0.68
N ARG A 48 10.89 8.96 -1.37
CA ARG A 48 11.58 10.25 -1.19
C ARG A 48 11.20 10.97 0.12
N GLY A 49 10.14 10.53 0.80
CA GLY A 49 9.64 11.11 2.04
C GLY A 49 8.45 12.05 1.89
N ASP A 50 7.89 12.18 0.68
CA ASP A 50 6.70 12.97 0.38
C ASP A 50 5.56 12.06 -0.09
N PRO A 51 4.97 11.23 0.79
CA PRO A 51 3.92 10.31 0.38
C PRO A 51 2.65 11.05 -0.05
N TYR A 52 1.97 10.50 -1.07
CA TYR A 52 0.67 10.99 -1.48
C TYR A 52 -0.37 10.77 -0.38
N ILE A 53 -0.86 11.86 0.21
CA ILE A 53 -1.96 11.83 1.16
C ILE A 53 -3.18 12.47 0.48
N PRO A 54 -4.27 11.72 0.26
CA PRO A 54 -5.47 12.32 -0.32
C PRO A 54 -6.05 13.36 0.65
N SER A 55 -6.37 14.56 0.16
CA SER A 55 -6.92 15.67 0.96
C SER A 55 -8.36 15.45 1.48
N GLY A 56 -8.79 14.21 1.70
CA GLY A 56 -10.14 13.80 2.06
C GLY A 56 -10.21 13.07 3.40
N CYS A 57 -9.63 13.67 4.45
CA CYS A 57 -10.02 13.55 5.87
C CYS A 57 -9.10 14.46 6.70
N VAL A 58 -9.24 15.77 6.52
CA VAL A 58 -8.93 16.68 7.65
C VAL A 58 -10.08 16.45 8.62
N GLY A 59 -9.78 15.89 9.79
CA GLY A 59 -10.72 15.89 10.89
C GLY A 59 -11.08 17.34 11.20
N GLU A 60 -12.38 17.64 11.14
CA GLU A 60 -12.97 18.67 12.00
C GLU A 60 -12.86 18.24 13.46
#